data_AF-A0A2D5YSN2-F1
#
_entry.id   AF-A0A2D5YSN2-F1
#
_cell.length_a   1.000
_cell.length_b   1.000
_cell.length_c   1.000
_cell.angle_alpha   90.00
_cell.angle_beta   90.00
_cell.angle_gamma   90.00
#
_symmetry.space_group_name_H-M   'P 1'
#
loop_
_entity.id
_entity.type
_entity.pdbx_description
1 polymer ?
#
loop_
_entity_poly.entity_id
_entity_poly.type
_entity_poly.pdbx_seq_one_letter_code
_entity_poly.pdbx_strand_id
1 'polypeptide(L)'
;MSSIPSNIARVSNQLRSELVRNNLRRTNVELLDLQVQLSTGRKVNRPSDAPESISSIIDLRTQLERFEQRAKNFSLAGGAIDNTDHALGDVSDLLLEAQGVASSQVGVGSDSQTRTNQAQVVDAQIGALMQMVNRQFQNVFLFAGDRSRVTPFEDDLGGIRYLGGRGELLTDLGVGTPLGYNVSGEAALGALSARISNGLDLNPLATGATRIADVRGATNRGVALNTINVDVNGTDVRVDLTTADTLGDVVTRVNDAINGVDPTAGALAVSSAGFTLTANGGHTITITDVGLGKAA
;
A
#
# COMPACT_ATOMS: atom_id res chain seq x y z
N MET A 1 -22.72 -65.26 19.96
CA MET A 1 -23.40 -66.39 20.62
C MET A 1 -22.34 -67.33 21.16
N SER A 2 -22.12 -67.35 22.48
CA SER A 2 -21.25 -68.35 23.12
C SER A 2 -22.05 -69.65 23.22
N SER A 3 -21.76 -70.61 22.33
CA SER A 3 -22.30 -71.95 22.43
C SER A 3 -21.55 -72.69 23.53
N ILE A 4 -22.26 -73.08 24.59
CA ILE A 4 -21.74 -74.03 25.58
C ILE A 4 -21.64 -75.39 24.85
N PRO A 5 -20.44 -75.97 24.65
CA PRO A 5 -20.34 -77.28 24.04
C PRO A 5 -21.05 -78.29 24.94
N SER A 6 -21.95 -79.07 24.35
CA SER A 6 -22.90 -79.96 25.00
C SER A 6 -22.28 -81.24 25.61
N ASN A 7 -21.00 -81.21 26.00
CA ASN A 7 -20.32 -82.40 26.53
C ASN A 7 -19.43 -82.15 27.78
N ILE A 8 -19.96 -81.39 28.75
CA ILE A 8 -19.27 -81.10 30.03
C ILE A 8 -19.35 -82.30 31.02
N ALA A 9 -20.04 -83.38 30.66
CA ALA A 9 -20.36 -84.47 31.58
C ALA A 9 -19.21 -85.46 31.90
N ARG A 10 -18.05 -85.41 31.21
CA ARG A 10 -16.92 -86.35 31.42
C ARG A 10 -15.53 -85.70 31.51
N VAL A 11 -15.43 -84.54 32.17
CA VAL A 11 -14.15 -83.83 32.40
C VAL A 11 -13.91 -83.60 33.89
N SER A 12 -12.65 -83.55 34.33
CA SER A 12 -12.31 -83.35 35.75
C SER A 12 -12.91 -82.03 36.28
N ASN A 13 -13.28 -82.00 37.57
CA ASN A 13 -13.84 -80.79 38.20
C ASN A 13 -12.93 -79.56 38.05
N GLN A 14 -11.62 -79.77 38.05
CA GLN A 14 -10.63 -78.72 37.82
C GLN A 14 -10.76 -78.14 36.41
N LEU A 15 -10.83 -78.98 35.38
CA LEU A 15 -10.99 -78.55 33.99
C LEU A 15 -12.32 -77.83 33.76
N ARG A 16 -13.41 -78.26 34.41
CA ARG A 16 -14.71 -77.55 34.38
C ARG A 16 -14.60 -76.14 34.96
N SER A 17 -13.93 -75.99 36.11
CA SER A 17 -13.74 -74.69 36.75
C SER A 17 -12.89 -73.75 35.90
N GLU A 18 -11.83 -74.26 35.29
CA GLU A 18 -10.96 -73.50 34.39
C GLU A 18 -11.70 -73.04 33.12
N LEU A 19 -12.49 -73.92 32.49
CA LEU A 19 -13.31 -73.56 31.33
C LEU A 19 -14.33 -72.48 31.67
N VAL A 20 -15.01 -72.56 32.82
CA VAL A 20 -15.96 -71.53 33.26
C VAL A 20 -15.24 -70.21 33.53
N ARG A 21 -14.09 -70.21 34.23
CA ARG A 21 -13.30 -69.00 34.48
C ARG A 21 -12.81 -68.36 33.18
N ASN A 22 -12.36 -69.15 32.21
CA ASN A 22 -11.92 -68.64 30.91
C ASN A 22 -13.07 -68.01 30.12
N ASN A 23 -14.25 -68.64 30.12
CA ASN A 23 -15.45 -68.05 29.52
C ASN A 23 -15.86 -66.75 30.23
N LEU A 24 -15.85 -66.72 31.56
CA LEU A 24 -16.20 -65.53 32.34
C LEU A 24 -15.23 -64.37 32.07
N ARG A 25 -13.93 -64.66 31.98
CA ARG A 25 -12.90 -63.67 31.61
C ARG A 25 -13.15 -63.13 30.19
N ARG A 26 -13.43 -64.00 29.22
CA ARG A 26 -13.74 -63.60 27.84
C ARG A 26 -14.98 -62.69 27.79
N THR A 27 -16.07 -63.06 28.46
CA THR A 27 -17.29 -62.23 28.51
C THR A 27 -17.05 -60.88 29.17
N ASN A 28 -16.25 -60.80 30.24
CA ASN A 28 -15.92 -59.53 30.88
C ASN A 28 -15.10 -58.61 29.96
N VAL A 29 -14.18 -59.16 29.16
CA VAL A 29 -13.43 -58.38 28.15
C VAL A 29 -14.38 -57.87 27.05
N GLU A 30 -15.23 -58.74 26.51
CA GLU A 30 -16.22 -58.36 25.49
C GLU A 30 -17.20 -57.27 26.02
N LEU A 31 -17.61 -57.35 27.29
CA LEU A 31 -18.43 -56.31 27.93
C LEU A 31 -17.68 -54.99 28.11
N LEU A 32 -16.42 -55.03 28.51
CA LEU A 32 -15.58 -53.83 28.64
C LEU A 32 -15.42 -53.14 27.29
N ASP A 33 -15.14 -53.90 26.23
CA ASP A 33 -14.99 -53.36 24.88
C ASP A 33 -16.30 -52.73 24.38
N LEU A 34 -17.45 -53.38 24.62
CA LEU A 34 -18.76 -52.81 24.29
C LEU A 34 -19.03 -51.52 25.08
N GLN A 35 -18.67 -51.49 26.36
CA GLN A 35 -18.82 -50.29 27.18
C GLN A 35 -17.95 -49.13 26.66
N VAL A 36 -16.73 -49.42 26.19
CA VAL A 36 -15.86 -48.42 25.54
C VAL A 36 -16.48 -47.95 24.22
N GLN A 37 -17.01 -48.84 23.40
CA GLN A 37 -17.69 -48.47 22.15
C GLN A 37 -18.93 -47.61 22.40
N LEU A 38 -19.74 -47.93 23.42
CA LEU A 38 -20.91 -47.14 23.82
C LEU A 38 -20.49 -45.76 24.34
N SER A 39 -19.43 -45.68 25.15
CA SER A 39 -18.94 -44.42 25.70
C SER A 39 -18.32 -43.52 24.62
N THR A 40 -17.66 -44.08 23.62
CA THR A 40 -16.98 -43.34 22.54
C THR A 40 -17.86 -43.09 21.32
N GLY A 41 -18.95 -43.85 21.17
CA GLY A 41 -19.77 -43.91 19.97
C GLY A 41 -19.03 -44.52 18.75
N ARG A 42 -17.85 -45.09 18.95
CA ARG A 42 -16.98 -45.58 17.87
C ARG A 42 -16.86 -47.09 17.94
N LYS A 43 -17.08 -47.74 16.80
CA LYS A 43 -16.91 -49.20 16.64
C LYS A 43 -15.43 -49.62 16.71
N VAL A 44 -14.52 -48.78 16.22
CA VAL A 44 -13.07 -49.03 16.20
C VAL A 44 -12.40 -47.94 17.04
N ASN A 45 -11.72 -48.34 18.12
CA ASN A 45 -11.06 -47.41 19.04
C ASN A 45 -9.55 -47.50 18.97
N ARG A 46 -9.02 -48.69 18.68
CA ARG A 46 -7.59 -48.94 18.50
C ARG A 46 -7.34 -49.59 17.13
N PRO A 47 -6.17 -49.36 16.52
CA PRO A 47 -5.80 -50.04 15.28
C PRO A 47 -5.86 -51.58 15.37
N SER A 48 -5.60 -52.14 16.56
CA SER A 48 -5.70 -53.57 16.86
C SER A 48 -7.12 -54.14 16.74
N ASP A 49 -8.16 -53.30 16.87
CA ASP A 49 -9.55 -53.76 16.93
C ASP A 49 -10.09 -54.13 15.54
N ALA A 50 -9.50 -53.55 14.48
CA ALA A 50 -9.90 -53.80 13.09
C ALA A 50 -8.73 -53.56 12.10
N PRO A 51 -7.71 -54.43 12.07
CA PRO A 51 -6.50 -54.23 11.26
C PRO A 51 -6.77 -54.17 9.76
N GLU A 52 -7.87 -54.78 9.27
CA GLU A 52 -8.25 -54.74 7.85
C GLU A 52 -8.87 -53.40 7.42
N SER A 53 -9.61 -52.72 8.30
CA SER A 53 -10.36 -51.51 7.96
C SER A 53 -9.78 -50.22 8.51
N ILE A 54 -8.78 -50.31 9.40
CA ILE A 54 -8.16 -49.14 10.04
C ILE A 54 -7.45 -48.23 9.01
N SER A 55 -6.83 -48.79 7.97
CA SER A 55 -6.15 -48.02 6.93
C SER A 55 -7.12 -47.06 6.23
N SER A 56 -8.26 -47.57 5.77
CA SER A 56 -9.30 -46.75 5.14
C SER A 56 -9.87 -45.70 6.09
N ILE A 57 -10.04 -46.01 7.38
CA ILE A 57 -10.49 -45.04 8.38
C ILE A 57 -9.47 -43.91 8.56
N ILE A 58 -8.18 -44.25 8.63
CA ILE A 58 -7.10 -43.25 8.75
C ILE A 58 -7.05 -42.38 7.49
N ASP A 59 -7.09 -42.98 6.30
CA ASP A 59 -7.05 -42.26 5.03
C ASP A 59 -8.22 -41.27 4.92
N LEU A 60 -9.44 -41.71 5.25
CA LEU A 60 -10.62 -40.83 5.25
C LEU A 60 -10.51 -39.70 6.28
N ARG A 61 -9.96 -39.97 7.47
CA ARG A 61 -9.71 -38.92 8.48
C ARG A 61 -8.69 -37.91 8.00
N THR A 62 -7.58 -38.35 7.43
CA THR A 62 -6.57 -37.46 6.86
C THR A 62 -7.13 -36.64 5.69
N GLN A 63 -7.99 -37.24 4.85
CA GLN A 63 -8.70 -36.49 3.81
C GLN A 63 -9.63 -35.44 4.41
N LEU A 64 -10.41 -35.78 5.44
CA LEU A 64 -11.31 -34.86 6.13
C LEU A 64 -10.54 -33.68 6.74
N GLU A 65 -9.45 -33.94 7.48
CA GLU A 65 -8.60 -32.90 8.06
C GLU A 65 -8.02 -31.96 6.98
N ARG A 66 -7.61 -32.51 5.83
CA ARG A 66 -7.16 -31.70 4.69
C ARG A 66 -8.29 -30.85 4.12
N PHE A 67 -9.52 -31.39 4.01
CA PHE A 67 -10.68 -30.62 3.55
C PHE A 67 -11.04 -29.50 4.52
N GLU A 68 -11.04 -29.76 5.84
CA GLU A 68 -11.29 -28.75 6.86
C GLU A 68 -10.24 -27.63 6.82
N GLN A 69 -8.96 -27.98 6.65
CA GLN A 69 -7.91 -26.98 6.51
C GLN A 69 -8.07 -26.15 5.22
N ARG A 70 -8.45 -26.78 4.10
CA ARG A 70 -8.74 -26.06 2.86
C ARG A 70 -9.93 -25.14 2.99
N ALA A 71 -11.00 -25.56 3.67
CA ALA A 71 -12.15 -24.69 3.94
C ALA A 71 -11.75 -23.43 4.73
N LYS A 72 -10.85 -23.57 5.71
CA LYS A 72 -10.26 -22.43 6.42
C LYS A 72 -9.43 -21.54 5.51
N ASN A 73 -8.60 -22.13 4.64
CA ASN A 73 -7.81 -21.41 3.65
C ASN A 73 -8.70 -20.62 2.66
N PHE A 74 -9.81 -21.21 2.20
CA PHE A 74 -10.80 -20.54 1.35
C PHE A 74 -11.45 -19.36 2.06
N SER A 75 -11.87 -19.54 3.32
CA SER A 75 -12.45 -18.45 4.12
C SER A 75 -11.46 -17.32 4.35
N LEU A 76 -10.18 -17.64 4.58
CA LEU A 76 -9.12 -16.65 4.72
C LEU A 76 -8.87 -15.87 3.42
N ALA A 77 -8.73 -16.59 2.31
CA ALA A 77 -8.48 -16.01 0.99
C ALA A 77 -9.65 -15.15 0.52
N GLY A 78 -10.89 -15.64 0.66
CA GLY A 78 -12.10 -14.89 0.35
C GLY A 78 -12.18 -13.62 1.18
N GLY A 79 -11.99 -13.70 2.50
CA GLY A 79 -11.98 -12.52 3.36
C GLY A 79 -10.90 -11.51 2.99
N ALA A 80 -9.71 -11.95 2.60
CA ALA A 80 -8.65 -11.05 2.15
C ALA A 80 -8.97 -10.38 0.81
N ILE A 81 -9.56 -11.11 -0.15
CA ILE A 81 -10.00 -10.56 -1.44
C ILE A 81 -11.13 -9.55 -1.23
N ASP A 82 -12.15 -9.88 -0.43
CA ASP A 82 -13.28 -8.99 -0.14
C ASP A 82 -12.80 -7.68 0.52
N ASN A 83 -11.85 -7.77 1.47
CA ASN A 83 -11.26 -6.59 2.09
C ASN A 83 -10.41 -5.77 1.12
N THR A 84 -9.75 -6.43 0.16
CA THR A 84 -8.99 -5.76 -0.90
C THR A 84 -9.93 -5.03 -1.85
N ASP A 85 -11.03 -5.66 -2.26
CA ASP A 85 -12.04 -5.06 -3.15
C ASP A 85 -12.72 -3.86 -2.49
N HIS A 86 -13.12 -3.97 -1.22
CA HIS A 86 -13.64 -2.83 -0.46
C HIS A 86 -12.62 -1.70 -0.34
N ALA A 87 -11.35 -2.01 -0.08
CA ALA A 87 -10.31 -0.98 -0.04
C ALA A 87 -10.11 -0.30 -1.39
N LEU A 88 -10.17 -1.04 -2.50
CA LEU A 88 -10.09 -0.45 -3.85
C LEU A 88 -11.32 0.40 -4.19
N GLY A 89 -12.51 -0.01 -3.75
CA GLY A 89 -13.73 0.79 -3.84
C GLY A 89 -13.59 2.12 -3.11
N ASP A 90 -13.17 2.09 -1.85
CA ASP A 90 -12.93 3.29 -1.03
C ASP A 90 -11.91 4.24 -1.70
N VAL A 91 -10.82 3.67 -2.25
CA VAL A 91 -9.80 4.43 -2.97
C VAL A 91 -10.38 5.07 -4.24
N SER A 92 -11.17 4.32 -5.02
CA SER A 92 -11.79 4.83 -6.24
C SER A 92 -12.73 6.00 -5.94
N ASP A 93 -13.58 5.88 -4.92
CA ASP A 93 -14.53 6.93 -4.54
C ASP A 93 -13.80 8.20 -4.07
N LEU A 94 -12.75 8.04 -3.26
CA LEU A 94 -11.92 9.15 -2.79
C LEU A 94 -11.20 9.86 -3.95
N LEU A 95 -10.71 9.12 -4.95
CA LEU A 95 -10.07 9.69 -6.13
C LEU A 95 -11.06 10.45 -7.01
N LEU A 96 -12.29 9.94 -7.17
CA LEU A 96 -13.35 10.66 -7.89
C LEU A 96 -13.78 11.94 -7.17
N GLU A 97 -13.85 11.90 -5.83
CA GLU A 97 -14.12 13.09 -5.02
C GLU A 97 -13.01 14.14 -5.19
N ALA A 98 -11.75 13.73 -5.07
CA ALA A 98 -10.59 14.60 -5.28
C ALA A 98 -10.59 15.21 -6.70
N GLN A 99 -10.92 14.42 -7.71
CA GLN A 99 -11.08 14.90 -9.09
C GLN A 99 -12.22 15.93 -9.21
N GLY A 100 -13.35 15.71 -8.55
CA GLY A 100 -14.47 16.63 -8.50
C GLY A 100 -14.11 17.97 -7.85
N VAL A 101 -13.41 17.92 -6.70
CA VAL A 101 -12.86 19.10 -6.03
C VAL A 101 -11.93 19.85 -6.98
N ALA A 102 -10.94 19.16 -7.56
CA ALA A 102 -9.99 19.78 -8.48
C ALA A 102 -10.68 20.43 -9.69
N SER A 103 -11.62 19.73 -10.33
CA SER A 103 -12.37 20.23 -11.49
C SER A 103 -13.23 21.44 -11.15
N SER A 104 -13.82 21.49 -9.95
CA SER A 104 -14.64 22.64 -9.51
C SER A 104 -13.82 23.93 -9.39
N GLN A 105 -12.52 23.81 -9.11
CA GLN A 105 -11.64 24.95 -8.88
C GLN A 105 -11.02 25.50 -10.17
N VAL A 106 -11.13 24.82 -11.31
CA VAL A 106 -10.59 25.28 -12.60
C VAL A 106 -11.31 26.56 -13.10
N GLY A 107 -12.58 26.76 -12.71
CA GLY A 107 -13.39 27.87 -13.18
C GLY A 107 -12.98 29.27 -12.68
N VAL A 108 -13.48 30.30 -13.38
CA VAL A 108 -13.20 31.73 -13.14
C VAL A 108 -13.74 32.22 -11.77
N GLY A 109 -14.66 31.49 -11.16
CA GLY A 109 -15.31 31.86 -9.89
C GLY A 109 -14.54 31.51 -8.61
N SER A 110 -13.41 30.80 -8.70
CA SER A 110 -12.61 30.43 -7.53
C SER A 110 -11.48 31.43 -7.29
N ASP A 111 -11.52 32.14 -6.17
CA ASP A 111 -10.43 33.03 -5.74
C ASP A 111 -9.25 32.24 -5.13
N SER A 112 -8.12 32.92 -4.87
CA SER A 112 -6.92 32.25 -4.33
C SER A 112 -7.14 31.66 -2.93
N GLN A 113 -7.98 32.30 -2.11
CA GLN A 113 -8.30 31.83 -0.77
C GLN A 113 -9.09 30.52 -0.82
N THR A 114 -10.09 30.43 -1.71
CA THR A 114 -10.89 29.23 -1.92
C THR A 114 -10.00 28.07 -2.39
N ARG A 115 -9.10 28.31 -3.34
CA ARG A 115 -8.16 27.29 -3.83
C ARG A 115 -7.23 26.80 -2.72
N THR A 116 -6.74 27.69 -1.86
CA THR A 116 -5.88 27.34 -0.73
C THR A 116 -6.63 26.45 0.27
N ASN A 117 -7.89 26.78 0.58
CA ASN A 117 -8.72 25.96 1.47
C ASN A 117 -9.02 24.58 0.84
N GLN A 118 -9.30 24.52 -0.46
CA GLN A 118 -9.54 23.25 -1.15
C GLN A 118 -8.27 22.39 -1.27
N ALA A 119 -7.09 23.00 -1.38
CA ALA A 119 -5.83 22.27 -1.34
C ALA A 119 -5.66 21.51 -0.01
N GLN A 120 -6.06 22.12 1.13
CA GLN A 120 -6.04 21.44 2.43
C GLN A 120 -7.01 20.24 2.48
N VAL A 121 -8.14 20.31 1.78
CA VAL A 121 -9.07 19.18 1.67
C VAL A 121 -8.42 18.05 0.88
N VAL A 122 -7.77 18.36 -0.24
CA VAL A 122 -7.05 17.36 -1.05
C VAL A 122 -5.88 16.76 -0.25
N ASP A 123 -5.15 17.55 0.53
CA ASP A 123 -4.09 17.04 1.42
C ASP A 123 -4.66 16.06 2.47
N ALA A 124 -5.82 16.38 3.05
CA ALA A 124 -6.52 15.47 3.96
C ALA A 124 -6.98 14.18 3.26
N GLN A 125 -7.45 14.28 2.01
CA GLN A 125 -7.80 13.12 1.18
C GLN A 125 -6.55 12.26 0.87
N ILE A 126 -5.39 12.85 0.57
CA ILE A 126 -4.13 12.11 0.41
C ILE A 126 -3.76 11.38 1.71
N GLY A 127 -3.93 12.03 2.87
CA GLY A 127 -3.75 11.39 4.17
C GLY A 127 -4.69 10.20 4.40
N ALA A 128 -5.96 10.32 4.02
CA ALA A 128 -6.94 9.24 4.08
C ALA A 128 -6.58 8.09 3.12
N LEU A 129 -6.15 8.43 1.90
CA LEU A 129 -5.69 7.46 0.90
C LEU A 129 -4.53 6.62 1.47
N MET A 130 -3.54 7.28 2.10
CA MET A 130 -2.41 6.61 2.76
C MET A 130 -2.84 5.61 3.85
N GLN A 131 -3.95 5.86 4.55
CA GLN A 131 -4.50 4.92 5.52
C GLN A 131 -5.19 3.73 4.83
N MET A 132 -5.92 3.97 3.73
CA MET A 132 -6.61 2.95 2.95
C MET A 132 -5.62 1.97 2.29
N VAL A 133 -4.56 2.49 1.67
CA VAL A 133 -3.54 1.66 0.98
C VAL A 133 -2.62 0.91 1.95
N ASN A 134 -2.61 1.29 3.23
CA ASN A 134 -1.91 0.59 4.31
C ASN A 134 -2.85 -0.25 5.19
N ARG A 135 -4.08 -0.52 4.74
CA ARG A 135 -5.05 -1.34 5.46
C ARG A 135 -4.53 -2.76 5.68
N GLN A 136 -4.81 -3.30 6.87
CA GLN A 136 -4.41 -4.65 7.27
C GLN A 136 -5.63 -5.56 7.41
N PHE A 137 -5.43 -6.83 7.06
CA PHE A 137 -6.35 -7.92 7.37
C PHE A 137 -5.57 -9.05 8.03
N GLN A 138 -5.98 -9.45 9.23
CA GLN A 138 -5.29 -10.49 10.03
C GLN A 138 -3.76 -10.27 10.17
N ASN A 139 -3.34 -9.03 10.48
CA ASN A 139 -1.94 -8.60 10.59
C ASN A 139 -1.11 -8.74 9.30
N VAL A 140 -1.78 -8.80 8.15
CA VAL A 140 -1.17 -8.77 6.83
C VAL A 140 -1.64 -7.53 6.09
N PHE A 141 -0.69 -6.75 5.57
CA PHE A 141 -1.01 -5.61 4.71
C PHE A 141 -1.53 -6.10 3.36
N LEU A 142 -2.68 -5.56 2.93
CA LEU A 142 -3.37 -6.01 1.72
C LEU A 142 -2.55 -5.75 0.45
N PHE A 143 -1.89 -4.59 0.37
CA PHE A 143 -1.17 -4.11 -0.81
C PHE A 143 0.37 -4.29 -0.75
N ALA A 144 0.86 -5.09 0.20
CA ALA A 144 2.30 -5.32 0.38
C ALA A 144 2.89 -6.44 -0.48
N GLY A 145 2.06 -7.11 -1.29
CA GLY A 145 2.50 -8.25 -2.12
C GLY A 145 3.06 -9.39 -1.27
N ASP A 146 4.24 -9.90 -1.63
CA ASP A 146 4.94 -10.95 -0.88
C ASP A 146 5.57 -10.46 0.45
N ARG A 147 5.66 -9.14 0.66
CA ARG A 147 6.19 -8.51 1.88
C ARG A 147 5.10 -8.14 2.88
N SER A 148 4.26 -9.10 3.21
CA SER A 148 3.02 -8.96 4.00
C SER A 148 3.12 -8.27 5.37
N ARG A 149 4.31 -8.19 5.99
CA ARG A 149 4.55 -7.62 7.33
C ARG A 149 5.22 -6.26 7.33
N VAL A 150 5.51 -5.69 6.16
CA VAL A 150 6.10 -4.36 6.02
C VAL A 150 5.01 -3.41 5.58
N THR A 151 4.98 -2.20 6.15
CA THR A 151 4.08 -1.13 5.70
C THR A 151 4.36 -0.84 4.22
N PRO A 152 3.40 -1.06 3.31
CA PRO A 152 3.66 -0.95 1.89
C PRO A 152 3.96 0.49 1.43
N PHE A 153 3.29 1.49 1.99
CA PHE A 153 3.45 2.89 1.59
C PHE A 153 3.91 3.74 2.77
N GLU A 154 5.05 4.41 2.60
CA GLU A 154 5.61 5.35 3.58
C GLU A 154 5.81 6.72 2.93
N ASP A 155 5.67 7.79 3.72
CA ASP A 155 6.09 9.13 3.33
C ASP A 155 7.62 9.24 3.48
N ASP A 156 8.30 9.65 2.42
CA ASP A 156 9.75 9.82 2.33
C ASP A 156 10.05 11.14 1.60
N LEU A 157 10.55 12.13 2.34
CA LEU A 157 11.00 13.43 1.82
C LEU A 157 9.94 14.19 0.98
N GLY A 158 8.66 14.08 1.34
CA GLY A 158 7.55 14.73 0.61
C GLY A 158 7.11 13.97 -0.64
N GLY A 159 7.50 12.70 -0.76
CA GLY A 159 7.00 11.76 -1.74
C GLY A 159 6.54 10.46 -1.07
N ILE A 160 5.77 9.65 -1.79
CA ILE A 160 5.34 8.34 -1.29
C ILE A 160 6.30 7.29 -1.83
N ARG A 161 6.88 6.49 -0.93
CA ARG A 161 7.77 5.37 -1.24
C ARG A 161 7.04 4.06 -1.03
N TYR A 162 7.09 3.19 -2.04
CA TYR A 162 6.58 1.83 -1.95
C TYR A 162 7.69 0.86 -1.48
N LEU A 163 7.43 0.14 -0.39
CA LEU A 163 8.34 -0.85 0.20
C LEU A 163 7.84 -2.30 0.07
N GLY A 164 6.62 -2.47 -0.45
CA GLY A 164 6.05 -3.78 -0.71
C GLY A 164 6.78 -4.54 -1.81
N GLY A 165 6.45 -5.82 -1.94
CA GLY A 165 7.01 -6.68 -2.96
C GLY A 165 6.08 -6.87 -4.16
N ARG A 166 6.62 -7.40 -5.26
CA ARG A 166 5.89 -7.60 -6.53
C ARG A 166 5.16 -8.94 -6.56
N GLY A 167 5.49 -9.86 -5.66
CA GLY A 167 4.88 -11.18 -5.60
C GLY A 167 3.53 -11.17 -4.90
N GLU A 168 2.88 -12.33 -4.90
CA GLU A 168 1.60 -12.57 -4.24
C GLU A 168 1.77 -13.61 -3.12
N LEU A 169 0.90 -13.55 -2.12
CA LEU A 169 0.77 -14.56 -1.08
C LEU A 169 -0.06 -15.71 -1.62
N LEU A 170 0.55 -16.89 -1.59
CA LEU A 170 -0.03 -18.11 -2.12
C LEU A 170 -0.72 -18.91 -1.01
N THR A 171 -1.88 -19.47 -1.32
CA THR A 171 -2.58 -20.40 -0.44
C THR A 171 -2.89 -21.71 -1.17
N ASP A 172 -2.80 -22.83 -0.46
CA ASP A 172 -3.19 -24.13 -1.01
C ASP A 172 -4.71 -24.32 -0.88
N LEU A 173 -5.36 -24.41 -2.04
CA LEU A 173 -6.80 -24.65 -2.17
C LEU A 173 -7.09 -26.08 -2.65
N GLY A 174 -6.06 -26.91 -2.85
CA GLY A 174 -6.19 -28.30 -3.26
C GLY A 174 -6.42 -28.52 -4.76
N VAL A 175 -6.39 -27.46 -5.58
CA VAL A 175 -6.70 -27.49 -7.03
C VAL A 175 -5.44 -27.67 -7.90
N GLY A 176 -4.36 -28.22 -7.35
CA GLY A 176 -3.10 -28.48 -8.05
C GLY A 176 -2.08 -27.35 -7.93
N THR A 177 -2.48 -26.10 -8.24
CA THR A 177 -1.61 -24.92 -8.08
C THR A 177 -2.06 -24.06 -6.91
N PRO A 178 -1.14 -23.60 -6.04
CA PRO A 178 -1.42 -22.55 -5.07
C PRO A 178 -1.92 -21.30 -5.80
N LEU A 179 -2.93 -20.63 -5.25
CA LEU A 179 -3.49 -19.41 -5.81
C LEU A 179 -3.09 -18.20 -4.96
N GLY A 180 -2.79 -17.10 -5.63
CA GLY A 180 -2.59 -15.79 -5.02
C GLY A 180 -3.91 -15.25 -4.49
N TYR A 181 -3.91 -14.71 -3.27
CA TYR A 181 -5.11 -14.13 -2.66
C TYR A 181 -4.95 -12.65 -2.27
N ASN A 182 -3.79 -12.05 -2.54
CA ASN A 182 -3.57 -10.62 -2.38
C ASN A 182 -3.06 -10.01 -3.67
N VAL A 183 -3.03 -8.68 -3.70
CA VAL A 183 -2.54 -7.89 -4.84
C VAL A 183 -1.37 -7.03 -4.38
N SER A 184 -0.35 -6.87 -5.20
CA SER A 184 0.72 -5.92 -4.92
C SER A 184 0.23 -4.48 -5.15
N GLY A 185 0.75 -3.52 -4.38
CA GLY A 185 0.51 -2.10 -4.59
C GLY A 185 0.98 -1.62 -5.96
N GLU A 186 1.95 -2.31 -6.57
CA GLU A 186 2.29 -2.11 -7.98
C GLU A 186 1.11 -2.42 -8.90
N ALA A 187 0.54 -3.63 -8.80
CA ALA A 187 -0.54 -4.06 -9.69
C ALA A 187 -1.84 -3.30 -9.43
N ALA A 188 -2.14 -2.99 -8.17
CA ALA A 188 -3.36 -2.30 -7.77
C ALA A 188 -3.34 -0.79 -8.02
N LEU A 189 -2.23 -0.12 -7.72
CA LEU A 189 -2.14 1.34 -7.64
C LEU A 189 -1.08 1.93 -8.57
N GLY A 190 -0.36 1.09 -9.32
CA GLY A 190 0.77 1.56 -10.13
C GLY A 190 1.89 2.13 -9.29
N ALA A 191 2.10 1.64 -8.06
CA ALA A 191 3.04 2.22 -7.09
C ALA A 191 4.51 2.32 -7.59
N LEU A 192 4.89 1.46 -8.54
CA LEU A 192 6.20 1.45 -9.19
C LEU A 192 6.16 1.97 -10.63
N SER A 193 5.00 2.39 -11.14
CA SER A 193 4.93 3.08 -12.42
C SER A 193 5.81 4.31 -12.36
N ALA A 194 6.53 4.58 -13.46
CA ALA A 194 7.11 5.90 -13.66
C ALA A 194 5.98 6.89 -13.36
N ARG A 195 6.20 7.79 -12.37
CA ARG A 195 5.30 8.90 -11.99
C ARG A 195 4.43 9.24 -13.16
N ILE A 196 3.10 9.30 -13.02
CA ILE A 196 2.16 9.75 -14.07
C ILE A 196 2.86 10.86 -14.86
N SER A 197 3.51 10.48 -15.96
CA SER A 197 4.18 11.41 -16.84
C SER A 197 3.10 11.71 -17.81
N ASN A 198 2.06 12.41 -17.32
CA ASN A 198 1.35 13.22 -18.25
C ASN A 198 2.44 14.13 -18.82
N GLY A 199 2.75 13.99 -20.11
CA GLY A 199 3.75 14.83 -20.78
C GLY A 199 3.36 16.31 -20.76
N LEU A 200 2.20 16.64 -20.19
CA LEU A 200 1.88 17.95 -19.67
C LEU A 200 2.66 18.21 -18.39
N ASP A 201 3.71 19.03 -18.54
CA ASP A 201 4.18 19.84 -17.43
C ASP A 201 2.99 20.63 -16.85
N LEU A 202 2.59 20.27 -15.62
CA LEU A 202 1.51 20.93 -14.89
C LEU A 202 2.01 22.19 -14.18
N ASN A 203 3.31 22.51 -14.27
CA ASN A 203 3.77 23.82 -13.86
C ASN A 203 3.18 24.85 -14.84
N PRO A 204 2.50 25.89 -14.34
CA PRO A 204 2.00 26.95 -15.21
C PRO A 204 3.19 27.57 -15.94
N LEU A 205 3.13 27.66 -17.28
CA LEU A 205 4.18 28.30 -18.05
C LEU A 205 4.35 29.75 -17.56
N ALA A 206 5.55 30.08 -17.11
CA ALA A 206 5.90 31.45 -16.73
C ALA A 206 5.94 32.32 -17.99
N THR A 207 5.11 33.36 -18.02
CA THR A 207 5.15 34.42 -19.03
C THR A 207 5.43 35.76 -18.35
N GLY A 208 5.78 36.80 -19.12
CA GLY A 208 5.97 38.14 -18.56
C GLY A 208 4.74 38.70 -17.83
N ALA A 209 3.53 38.19 -18.12
CA ALA A 209 2.29 38.57 -17.46
C ALA A 209 1.98 37.75 -16.19
N THR A 210 2.75 36.70 -15.90
CA THR A 210 2.56 35.89 -14.69
C THR A 210 2.87 36.72 -13.46
N ARG A 211 1.96 36.74 -12.47
CA ARG A 211 2.16 37.51 -11.24
C ARG A 211 3.19 36.84 -10.34
N ILE A 212 3.97 37.65 -9.64
CA ILE A 212 4.97 37.15 -8.66
C ILE A 212 4.29 36.40 -7.51
N ALA A 213 3.04 36.73 -7.20
CA ALA A 213 2.23 35.99 -6.23
C ALA A 213 1.94 34.54 -6.65
N ASP A 214 1.80 34.28 -7.94
CA ASP A 214 1.34 32.99 -8.46
C ASP A 214 2.49 31.98 -8.59
N VAL A 215 3.74 32.45 -8.69
CA VAL A 215 4.95 31.60 -8.78
C VAL A 215 5.57 31.23 -7.44
N ARG A 216 5.07 31.77 -6.32
CA ARG A 216 5.56 31.40 -4.98
C ARG A 216 5.15 29.99 -4.55
N GLY A 217 4.12 29.43 -5.18
CA GLY A 217 3.55 28.13 -4.85
C GLY A 217 3.04 28.05 -3.40
N ALA A 218 2.54 26.88 -3.00
CA ALA A 218 2.04 26.66 -1.63
C ALA A 218 3.15 26.73 -0.56
N THR A 219 4.41 26.55 -0.95
CA THR A 219 5.57 26.50 -0.03
C THR A 219 6.33 27.83 0.07
N ASN A 220 5.85 28.91 -0.56
CA ASN A 220 6.51 30.23 -0.61
C ASN A 220 7.96 30.18 -1.15
N ARG A 221 8.23 29.27 -2.09
CA ARG A 221 9.56 29.06 -2.69
C ARG A 221 9.66 29.68 -4.09
N GLY A 222 9.39 30.98 -4.22
CA GLY A 222 9.52 31.73 -5.46
C GLY A 222 10.21 33.07 -5.28
N VAL A 223 10.13 33.95 -6.28
CA VAL A 223 10.74 35.30 -6.22
C VAL A 223 10.17 36.09 -5.05
N ALA A 224 11.03 36.49 -4.12
CA ALA A 224 10.66 37.35 -3.01
C ALA A 224 10.67 38.82 -3.45
N LEU A 225 9.67 39.58 -3.00
CA LEU A 225 9.61 41.04 -3.17
C LEU A 225 10.60 41.70 -2.20
N ASN A 226 11.88 41.71 -2.56
CA ASN A 226 12.95 42.33 -1.77
C ASN A 226 13.92 43.10 -2.69
N THR A 227 14.89 43.80 -2.10
CA THR A 227 16.01 44.36 -2.84
C THR A 227 17.03 43.28 -3.20
N ILE A 228 17.34 43.14 -4.48
CA ILE A 228 18.43 42.29 -4.98
C ILE A 228 19.62 43.17 -5.38
N ASN A 229 20.82 42.61 -5.34
CA ASN A 229 22.03 43.23 -5.84
C ASN A 229 22.44 42.59 -7.16
N VAL A 230 22.60 43.41 -8.20
CA VAL A 230 23.02 43.00 -9.53
C VAL A 230 24.41 43.58 -9.75
N ASP A 231 25.42 42.72 -9.78
CA ASP A 231 26.77 43.09 -10.15
C ASP A 231 26.94 42.94 -11.66
N VAL A 232 27.34 44.04 -12.32
CA VAL A 232 27.69 44.08 -13.73
C VAL A 232 29.15 44.50 -13.86
N ASN A 233 30.01 43.57 -14.27
CA ASN A 233 31.44 43.81 -14.47
C ASN A 233 32.18 44.41 -13.24
N GLY A 234 31.76 44.07 -12.02
CA GLY A 234 32.35 44.54 -10.77
C GLY A 234 31.70 45.82 -10.19
N THR A 235 30.59 46.28 -10.78
CA THR A 235 29.80 47.40 -10.27
C THR A 235 28.46 46.89 -9.72
N ASP A 236 28.30 47.00 -8.40
CA ASP A 236 27.09 46.62 -7.68
C ASP A 236 25.95 47.65 -7.87
N VAL A 237 24.81 47.20 -8.37
CA VAL A 237 23.57 47.98 -8.46
C VAL A 237 22.47 47.31 -7.65
N ARG A 238 21.88 48.08 -6.73
CA ARG A 238 20.71 47.62 -5.97
C ARG A 238 19.43 47.82 -6.78
N VAL A 239 18.66 46.75 -6.94
CA VAL A 239 17.38 46.74 -7.65
C VAL A 239 16.27 46.43 -6.67
N ASP A 240 15.29 47.34 -6.57
CA ASP A 240 14.14 47.18 -5.69
C ASP A 240 12.99 46.45 -6.40
N LEU A 241 12.64 45.26 -5.92
CA LEU A 241 11.54 44.44 -6.43
C LEU A 241 10.27 44.57 -5.58
N THR A 242 10.23 45.39 -4.53
CA THR A 242 9.10 45.46 -3.58
C THR A 242 7.78 45.85 -4.23
N THR A 243 7.83 46.67 -5.29
CA THR A 243 6.67 47.15 -6.05
C THR A 243 6.45 46.40 -7.36
N ALA A 244 7.11 45.26 -7.58
CA ALA A 244 6.93 44.48 -8.81
C ALA A 244 5.67 43.59 -8.68
N ASP A 245 4.81 43.59 -9.70
CA ASP A 245 3.58 42.80 -9.69
C ASP A 245 3.71 41.53 -10.54
N THR A 246 4.45 41.60 -11.65
CA THR A 246 4.63 40.52 -12.63
C THR A 246 6.10 40.15 -12.82
N LEU A 247 6.36 38.94 -13.35
CA LEU A 247 7.72 38.53 -13.73
C LEU A 247 8.30 39.45 -14.82
N GLY A 248 7.46 40.06 -15.66
CA GLY A 248 7.86 41.07 -16.62
C GLY A 248 8.38 42.35 -15.96
N ASP A 249 7.80 42.76 -14.83
CA ASP A 249 8.28 43.92 -14.06
C ASP A 249 9.65 43.65 -13.46
N VAL A 250 9.88 42.42 -12.96
CA VAL A 250 11.20 41.99 -12.46
C VAL A 250 12.23 42.04 -13.58
N VAL A 251 11.91 41.48 -14.76
CA VAL A 251 12.81 41.53 -15.92
C VAL A 251 13.12 42.96 -16.32
N THR A 252 12.11 43.83 -16.38
CA THR A 252 12.29 45.22 -16.79
C THR A 252 13.23 45.95 -15.83
N ARG A 253 13.02 45.83 -14.52
CA ARG A 253 13.87 46.48 -13.51
C ARG A 253 15.30 45.98 -13.50
N VAL A 254 15.49 44.66 -13.66
CA VAL A 254 16.83 44.07 -13.73
C VAL A 254 17.53 44.51 -15.03
N ASN A 255 16.82 44.54 -16.15
CA ASN A 255 17.40 45.01 -17.42
C ASN A 255 17.70 46.51 -17.40
N ASP A 256 16.86 47.34 -16.77
CA ASP A 256 17.13 48.76 -16.58
C ASP A 256 18.38 48.99 -15.72
N ALA A 257 18.58 48.19 -14.68
CA ALA A 257 19.78 48.24 -13.85
C ALA A 257 21.04 47.82 -14.62
N ILE A 258 20.96 46.79 -15.46
CA ILE A 258 22.07 46.36 -16.32
C ILE A 258 22.39 47.44 -17.37
N ASN A 259 21.38 47.95 -18.06
CA ASN A 259 21.53 48.99 -19.08
C ASN A 259 22.04 50.32 -18.52
N GLY A 260 21.74 50.62 -17.25
CA GLY A 260 22.24 51.79 -16.54
C GLY A 260 23.75 51.76 -16.27
N VAL A 261 24.36 50.57 -16.21
CA VAL A 261 25.81 50.38 -16.04
C VAL A 261 26.49 50.17 -17.38
N ASP A 262 26.00 49.21 -18.16
CA ASP A 262 26.52 48.89 -19.49
C ASP A 262 25.42 48.27 -20.38
N PRO A 263 24.95 48.99 -21.41
CA PRO A 263 23.89 48.52 -22.31
C PRO A 263 24.31 47.34 -23.20
N THR A 264 25.60 46.95 -23.21
CA THR A 264 26.10 45.81 -23.97
C THR A 264 26.35 44.57 -23.12
N ALA A 265 26.23 44.66 -21.79
CA ALA A 265 26.63 43.57 -20.87
C ALA A 265 25.72 42.34 -20.95
N GLY A 266 24.42 42.49 -21.16
CA GLY A 266 23.49 41.35 -21.24
C GLY A 266 22.02 41.70 -20.96
N ALA A 267 21.17 40.67 -20.90
CA ALA A 267 19.74 40.80 -20.59
C ALA A 267 19.20 39.58 -19.83
N LEU A 268 18.25 39.83 -18.93
CA LEU A 268 17.39 38.85 -18.29
C LEU A 268 16.13 38.65 -19.16
N ALA A 269 15.69 37.42 -19.34
CA ALA A 269 14.45 37.09 -20.03
C ALA A 269 13.66 36.02 -19.24
N VAL A 270 12.32 36.14 -19.21
CA VAL A 270 11.45 35.06 -18.74
C VAL A 270 11.24 34.07 -19.88
N SER A 271 11.59 32.82 -19.63
CA SER A 271 11.27 31.67 -20.48
C SER A 271 10.19 30.82 -19.80
N SER A 272 9.65 29.84 -20.54
CA SER A 272 8.68 28.88 -19.99
C SER A 272 9.21 28.07 -18.81
N ALA A 273 10.54 28.00 -18.63
CA ALA A 273 11.21 27.28 -17.54
C ALA A 273 11.71 28.20 -16.41
N GLY A 274 11.42 29.51 -16.47
CA GLY A 274 11.87 30.50 -15.47
C GLY A 274 12.75 31.59 -16.07
N PHE A 275 13.56 32.25 -15.23
CA PHE A 275 14.42 33.34 -15.68
C PHE A 275 15.71 32.82 -16.32
N THR A 276 16.10 33.43 -17.43
CA THR A 276 17.34 33.14 -18.15
C THR A 276 18.14 34.43 -18.27
N LEU A 277 19.33 34.44 -17.70
CA LEU A 277 20.26 35.57 -17.77
C LEU A 277 21.28 35.29 -18.88
N THR A 278 21.34 36.16 -19.89
CA THR A 278 22.29 36.06 -20.99
C THR A 278 23.28 37.22 -20.90
N ALA A 279 24.55 36.93 -20.62
CA ALA A 279 25.64 37.90 -20.71
C ALA A 279 26.29 37.84 -22.11
N ASN A 280 26.59 38.99 -22.70
CA ASN A 280 27.33 39.04 -23.96
C ASN A 280 28.83 38.77 -23.73
N GLY A 281 29.51 38.24 -24.76
CA GLY A 281 30.88 37.75 -24.64
C GLY A 281 31.84 38.76 -24.01
N GLY A 282 32.47 38.39 -22.89
CA GLY A 282 33.43 39.21 -22.15
C GLY A 282 32.89 39.91 -20.90
N HIS A 283 31.57 39.88 -20.67
CA HIS A 283 30.93 40.50 -19.52
C HIS A 283 30.48 39.46 -18.48
N THR A 284 30.53 39.83 -17.19
CA THR A 284 30.05 39.00 -16.08
C THR A 284 28.90 39.73 -15.41
N ILE A 285 27.76 39.04 -15.29
CA ILE A 285 26.60 39.52 -14.54
C ILE A 285 26.32 38.51 -13.43
N THR A 286 26.29 38.96 -12.19
CA THR A 286 25.87 38.12 -11.06
C THR A 286 24.74 38.78 -10.30
N ILE A 287 23.75 37.98 -9.92
CA ILE A 287 22.62 38.43 -9.10
C ILE A 287 22.78 37.80 -7.74
N THR A 288 22.83 38.64 -6.71
CA THR A 288 22.97 38.23 -5.31
C THR A 288 21.81 38.82 -4.50
N ASP A 289 21.18 38.02 -3.65
CA ASP A 289 20.11 38.51 -2.76
C ASP A 289 20.74 39.27 -1.58
N VAL A 290 20.18 40.42 -1.21
CA VAL A 290 20.58 41.21 -0.05
C VAL A 290 19.61 40.91 1.10
N GLY A 291 19.53 39.65 1.52
CA GLY A 291 18.62 39.22 2.60
C GLY A 291 18.44 37.70 2.70
N LEU A 292 17.60 37.25 3.65
CA LEU A 292 17.24 35.84 3.89
C LEU A 292 16.40 35.20 2.74
N GLY A 293 16.36 35.82 1.56
CA GLY A 293 15.70 35.30 0.36
C GLY A 293 16.65 34.41 -0.43
N LYS A 294 16.10 33.34 -1.01
CA LYS A 294 16.85 32.49 -1.94
C LYS A 294 16.61 33.03 -3.35
N ALA A 295 17.67 33.50 -4.00
CA ALA A 295 17.69 33.60 -5.46
C ALA A 295 17.46 32.17 -6.01
N ALA A 296 16.36 32.01 -6.76
CA ALA A 296 16.04 30.77 -7.46
C ALA A 296 16.81 30.69 -8.77
#